data_AF-A0A5J4UH99-F1
#
_entry.id   AF-A0A5J4UH99-F1
#
_cell.length_a   1.000
_cell.length_b   1.000
_cell.length_c   1.000
_cell.angle_alpha   90.00
_cell.angle_beta   90.00
_cell.angle_gamma   90.00
#
_symmetry.space_group_name_H-M   'P 1'
#
loop_
_entity.id
_entity.type
_entity.pdbx_description
1 polymer ?
#
loop_
_entity_poly.entity_id
_entity_poly.type
_entity_poly.pdbx_seq_one_letter_code
_entity_poly.pdbx_strand_id
1 'polypeptide(L)'
;MNRQLMKTHIPKSQENWQIIENLLKTFAIQPFQNDGEHHFSIKEIKLESQMPSLFDEEVIISLSDSDPDVTQMQNSFITLEFKMNLQFNNKFDQFTESYKVDTFIFVELKNSAELNKQYVLYHRGKTIDGSLQNDATTESFIYNTIKPKSEKNNNRFVHSLYENVRKDDISCCGRYLSIKEISEVLAPQTSSPYAMPVGFTVSIPLDDLLIFSAFSEQPNSLFGDLKIKFKINPSTFVFCQVDPVM
;
A
#
# COMPACT_ATOMS: atom_id res chain seq x y z
N MET A 1 -4.61 -14.50 -53.23
CA MET A 1 -3.22 -14.98 -53.06
C MET A 1 -2.89 -14.92 -51.58
N ASN A 2 -3.00 -16.03 -50.86
CA ASN A 2 -2.86 -16.11 -49.40
C ASN A 2 -1.38 -16.12 -49.00
N ARG A 3 -0.92 -15.14 -48.19
CA ARG A 3 0.38 -15.19 -47.51
C ARG A 3 0.18 -15.76 -46.11
N GLN A 4 0.55 -17.03 -45.93
CA GLN A 4 0.78 -17.59 -44.59
C GLN A 4 2.12 -17.06 -44.05
N LEU A 5 2.08 -16.38 -42.91
CA LEU A 5 3.27 -16.06 -42.12
C LEU A 5 3.72 -17.34 -41.40
N MET A 6 4.80 -17.97 -41.88
CA MET A 6 5.49 -19.03 -41.13
C MET A 6 6.14 -18.39 -39.89
N LYS A 7 5.59 -18.66 -38.71
CA LYS A 7 6.32 -18.47 -37.45
C LYS A 7 7.37 -19.58 -37.36
N THR A 8 8.62 -19.27 -37.68
CA THR A 8 9.75 -20.14 -37.35
C THR A 8 9.91 -20.14 -35.83
N HIS A 9 9.31 -21.14 -35.19
CA HIS A 9 9.63 -21.44 -33.80
C HIS A 9 11.05 -21.99 -33.78
N ILE A 10 12.02 -21.15 -33.41
CA ILE A 10 13.37 -21.61 -33.12
C ILE A 10 13.23 -22.57 -31.93
N PRO A 11 13.63 -23.84 -32.03
CA PRO A 11 13.66 -24.72 -30.88
C PRO A 11 14.62 -24.11 -29.87
N LYS A 12 14.18 -23.91 -28.61
CA LYS A 12 15.12 -23.60 -27.53
C LYS A 12 16.11 -24.76 -27.48
N SER A 13 17.33 -24.57 -27.97
CA SER A 13 18.38 -25.59 -27.87
C SER A 13 18.60 -25.89 -26.40
N GLN A 14 18.67 -27.18 -26.07
CA GLN A 14 18.98 -27.68 -24.72
C GLN A 14 20.31 -27.12 -24.19
N GLU A 15 21.23 -26.72 -25.09
CA GLU A 15 22.49 -26.08 -24.76
C GLU A 15 22.35 -24.80 -23.91
N ASN A 16 21.33 -23.97 -24.14
CA ASN A 16 21.15 -22.74 -23.36
C ASN A 16 20.68 -22.99 -21.93
N TRP A 17 19.96 -24.08 -21.69
CA TRP A 17 19.57 -24.50 -20.34
C TRP A 17 20.79 -24.98 -19.54
N GLN A 18 21.69 -25.72 -20.19
CA GLN A 18 22.95 -26.14 -19.60
C GLN A 18 23.78 -24.93 -19.10
N ILE A 19 23.73 -23.79 -19.80
CA ILE A 19 24.50 -22.59 -19.43
C ILE A 19 23.91 -21.90 -18.19
N ILE A 20 22.59 -21.69 -18.14
CA ILE A 20 21.93 -21.06 -16.97
C ILE A 20 22.03 -21.98 -15.76
N GLU A 21 21.76 -23.27 -15.92
CA GLU A 21 21.83 -24.24 -14.82
C GLU A 21 23.25 -24.37 -14.26
N ASN A 22 24.28 -24.36 -15.12
CA ASN A 22 25.68 -24.35 -14.68
C ASN A 22 26.08 -23.03 -14.02
N LEU A 23 25.57 -21.88 -14.49
CA LEU A 23 25.73 -20.58 -13.83
C LEU A 23 25.11 -20.60 -12.42
N LEU A 24 23.87 -21.07 -12.29
CA LEU A 24 23.16 -21.16 -11.00
C LEU A 24 23.85 -22.12 -10.02
N LYS A 25 24.38 -23.25 -10.50
CA LYS A 25 25.23 -24.18 -9.72
C LYS A 25 26.54 -23.54 -9.26
N THR A 26 27.11 -22.64 -10.06
CA THR A 26 28.34 -21.89 -9.72
C THR A 26 28.07 -20.82 -8.66
N PHE A 27 26.86 -20.24 -8.62
CA PHE A 27 26.43 -19.25 -7.62
C PHE A 27 25.84 -19.85 -6.33
N ALA A 28 26.14 -21.13 -6.04
CA ALA A 28 25.73 -21.82 -4.81
C ALA A 28 24.21 -22.00 -4.61
N ILE A 29 23.43 -22.03 -5.69
CA ILE A 29 22.08 -22.62 -5.59
C ILE A 29 22.29 -24.12 -5.69
N GLN A 30 22.43 -24.80 -4.55
CA GLN A 30 22.22 -26.26 -4.50
C GLN A 30 20.90 -26.53 -5.23
N PRO A 31 20.81 -27.55 -6.10
CA PRO A 31 19.55 -27.88 -6.75
C PRO A 31 18.55 -28.20 -5.64
N PHE A 32 17.73 -27.22 -5.31
CA PHE A 32 16.71 -27.34 -4.28
C PHE A 32 15.67 -28.25 -4.89
N GLN A 33 15.66 -29.51 -4.46
CA GLN A 33 14.70 -30.48 -4.93
C GLN A 33 13.41 -30.18 -4.18
N ASN A 34 12.48 -29.49 -4.85
CA ASN A 34 11.14 -29.21 -4.33
C ASN A 34 10.50 -30.56 -3.95
N ASP A 35 10.16 -30.72 -2.67
CA ASP A 35 9.53 -31.93 -2.11
C ASP A 35 8.04 -32.06 -2.50
N GLY A 36 7.50 -31.03 -3.16
CA GLY A 36 6.10 -30.93 -3.56
C GLY A 36 5.19 -30.40 -2.46
N GLU A 37 5.73 -30.08 -1.27
CA GLU A 37 4.96 -29.48 -0.19
C GLU A 37 5.08 -27.95 -0.23
N HIS A 38 3.94 -27.28 -0.29
CA HIS A 38 3.89 -25.82 -0.27
C HIS A 38 3.73 -25.31 1.17
N HIS A 39 4.85 -24.98 1.81
CA HIS A 39 4.85 -24.38 3.14
C HIS A 39 4.77 -22.85 3.01
N PHE A 40 3.80 -22.23 3.69
CA PHE A 40 3.64 -20.78 3.70
C PHE A 40 3.91 -20.23 5.10
N SER A 41 4.73 -19.20 5.20
CA SER A 41 4.96 -18.43 6.42
C SER A 41 4.60 -16.97 6.18
N ILE A 42 3.91 -16.36 7.15
CA ILE A 42 3.66 -14.92 7.18
C ILE A 42 4.61 -14.35 8.23
N LYS A 43 5.43 -13.37 7.82
CA LYS A 43 6.37 -12.69 8.69
C LYS A 43 6.09 -11.19 8.66
N GLU A 44 5.89 -10.61 9.84
CA GLU A 44 5.85 -9.16 10.01
C GLU A 44 7.28 -8.64 10.17
N ILE A 45 7.68 -7.74 9.28
CA ILE A 45 9.02 -7.14 9.30
C ILE A 45 8.92 -5.77 9.96
N LYS A 46 9.69 -5.58 11.03
CA LYS A 46 9.79 -4.28 11.68
C LYS A 46 10.59 -3.31 10.82
N LEU A 47 10.23 -2.04 10.95
CA LEU A 47 10.87 -0.93 10.28
C LEU A 47 12.34 -0.77 10.70
N GLU A 48 13.22 -0.44 9.75
CA GLU A 48 14.65 -0.22 10.05
C GLU A 48 14.92 1.20 10.56
N SER A 49 14.24 2.19 9.98
CA SER A 49 14.26 3.56 10.49
C SER A 49 13.23 3.74 11.60
N GLN A 50 13.49 4.65 12.54
CA GLN A 50 12.43 5.10 13.44
C GLN A 50 11.32 5.76 12.60
N MET A 51 10.06 5.50 12.93
CA MET A 51 8.94 6.13 12.24
C MET A 51 8.97 7.63 12.57
N PRO A 52 9.27 8.49 11.60
CA PRO A 52 9.46 9.90 11.89
C PRO A 52 8.10 10.59 12.06
N SER A 53 8.05 11.63 12.89
CA SER A 53 6.85 12.46 13.08
C SER A 53 6.65 13.50 11.97
N LEU A 54 7.59 13.60 11.02
CA LEU A 54 7.66 14.65 10.00
C LEU A 54 7.46 14.12 8.58
N PHE A 55 6.68 14.86 7.80
CA PHE A 55 6.14 14.47 6.49
C PHE A 55 7.16 14.32 5.35
N ASP A 56 8.36 14.87 5.49
CA ASP A 56 9.42 14.78 4.47
C ASP A 56 10.57 13.85 4.86
N GLU A 57 10.42 13.15 5.99
CA GLU A 57 11.40 12.17 6.44
C GLU A 57 11.23 10.82 5.76
N GLU A 58 12.34 10.10 5.65
CA GLU A 58 12.45 8.89 4.87
C GLU A 58 12.25 7.68 5.77
N VAL A 59 11.38 6.78 5.33
CA VAL A 59 11.01 5.55 6.02
C VAL A 59 11.61 4.38 5.24
N ILE A 60 12.40 3.53 5.91
CA ILE A 60 13.04 2.35 5.29
C ILE A 60 12.39 1.08 5.83
N ILE A 61 11.79 0.30 4.91
CA ILE A 61 11.20 -1.01 5.18
C ILE A 61 11.95 -2.07 4.38
N SER A 62 12.33 -3.15 5.05
CA SER A 62 12.81 -4.37 4.41
C SER A 62 11.63 -5.17 3.87
N LEU A 63 11.65 -5.46 2.57
CA LEU A 63 10.57 -6.14 1.85
C LEU A 63 10.77 -7.65 1.74
N SER A 64 12.03 -8.10 1.84
CA SER A 64 12.40 -9.51 1.84
C SER A 64 13.11 -9.86 3.14
N ASP A 65 12.98 -11.11 3.56
CA ASP A 65 13.66 -11.67 4.73
C ASP A 65 14.49 -12.89 4.29
N SER A 66 15.53 -13.23 5.05
CA SER A 66 16.42 -14.36 4.73
C SER A 66 15.82 -15.72 5.09
N ASP A 67 14.80 -15.76 5.94
CA ASP A 67 14.21 -17.02 6.43
C ASP A 67 13.40 -17.75 5.35
N PRO A 68 12.47 -17.10 4.61
CA PRO A 68 11.78 -17.75 3.51
C PRO A 68 12.64 -17.81 2.24
N ASP A 69 12.54 -18.92 1.50
CA ASP A 69 13.26 -19.08 0.21
C ASP A 69 12.72 -18.17 -0.90
N VAL A 70 11.41 -17.89 -0.87
CA VAL A 70 10.69 -17.12 -1.88
C VAL A 70 9.81 -16.08 -1.22
N THR A 71 9.87 -14.84 -1.70
CA THR A 71 8.94 -13.78 -1.29
C THR A 71 7.87 -13.54 -2.36
N GLN A 72 6.61 -13.51 -1.94
CA GLN A 72 5.46 -13.20 -2.79
C GLN A 72 5.09 -11.71 -2.69
N MET A 73 5.82 -10.84 -3.40
CA MET A 73 5.59 -9.39 -3.30
C MET A 73 4.14 -8.99 -3.65
N GLN A 74 3.50 -9.66 -4.62
CA GLN A 74 2.10 -9.39 -4.97
C GLN A 74 1.09 -9.58 -3.83
N ASN A 75 1.38 -10.44 -2.87
CA ASN A 75 0.48 -10.73 -1.74
C ASN A 75 0.90 -9.98 -0.47
N SER A 76 1.98 -9.21 -0.53
CA SER A 76 2.52 -8.47 0.60
C SER A 76 1.94 -7.06 0.64
N PHE A 77 1.84 -6.51 1.85
CA PHE A 77 1.35 -5.17 2.11
C PHE A 77 2.21 -4.46 3.16
N ILE A 78 2.29 -3.13 3.04
CA ILE A 78 2.83 -2.25 4.07
C ILE A 78 1.65 -1.73 4.88
N THR A 79 1.62 -2.03 6.17
CA THR A 79 0.60 -1.52 7.09
C THR A 79 1.15 -0.36 7.90
N LEU A 80 0.38 0.74 7.97
CA LEU A 80 0.70 1.94 8.71
C LEU A 80 -0.47 2.28 9.64
N GLU A 81 -0.17 2.52 10.92
CA GLU A 81 -1.13 3.07 11.87
C GLU A 81 -0.96 4.59 11.96
N PHE A 82 -1.94 5.33 11.45
CA PHE A 82 -1.92 6.79 11.51
C PHE A 82 -2.53 7.29 12.80
N LYS A 83 -1.90 8.35 13.34
CA LYS A 83 -2.45 9.19 14.40
C LYS A 83 -2.24 10.63 13.97
N MET A 84 -3.33 11.37 13.80
CA MET A 84 -3.32 12.75 13.34
C MET A 84 -4.29 13.58 14.16
N ASN A 85 -4.12 14.91 14.15
CA ASN A 85 -5.09 15.84 14.71
C ASN A 85 -5.84 16.53 13.56
N LEU A 86 -7.15 16.32 13.49
CA LEU A 86 -8.01 17.12 12.62
C LEU A 86 -8.24 18.48 13.26
N GLN A 87 -8.08 19.53 12.46
CA GLN A 87 -8.26 20.91 12.91
C GLN A 87 -9.59 21.46 12.41
N PHE A 88 -10.37 22.04 13.33
CA PHE A 88 -11.66 22.64 13.04
C PHE A 88 -11.63 24.12 13.43
N ASN A 89 -12.10 24.98 12.53
CA ASN A 89 -12.19 26.41 12.81
C ASN A 89 -13.35 26.75 13.75
N ASN A 90 -14.42 25.95 13.73
CA ASN A 90 -15.66 26.16 14.47
C ASN A 90 -16.13 24.87 15.14
N LYS A 91 -16.96 25.02 16.19
CA LYS A 91 -17.70 23.91 16.82
C LYS A 91 -18.98 23.60 16.05
N PHE A 92 -19.59 22.46 16.39
CA PHE A 92 -20.81 21.93 15.76
C PHE A 92 -22.07 22.23 16.61
N ASP A 93 -22.07 23.32 17.38
CA ASP A 93 -23.12 23.64 18.35
C ASP A 93 -24.49 23.95 17.71
N GLN A 94 -24.49 24.32 16.43
CA GLN A 94 -25.69 24.69 15.66
C GLN A 94 -26.57 23.50 15.24
N PHE A 95 -26.08 22.27 15.36
CA PHE A 95 -26.82 21.07 14.97
C PHE A 95 -27.67 20.51 16.11
N THR A 96 -28.87 20.02 15.78
CA THR A 96 -29.73 19.30 16.74
C THR A 96 -29.09 17.97 17.14
N GLU A 97 -29.33 17.49 18.36
CA GLU A 97 -28.76 16.23 18.84
C GLU A 97 -29.12 15.02 17.97
N SER A 98 -30.34 14.94 17.42
CA SER A 98 -30.71 13.87 16.48
C SER A 98 -29.82 13.88 15.23
N TYR A 99 -29.64 15.04 14.61
CA TYR A 99 -28.76 15.19 13.45
C TYR A 99 -27.32 14.80 13.74
N LYS A 100 -26.79 15.14 14.93
CA LYS A 100 -25.41 14.83 15.30
C LYS A 100 -25.14 13.33 15.44
N VAL A 101 -26.13 12.56 15.89
CA VAL A 101 -26.03 11.11 16.08
C VAL A 101 -26.02 10.38 14.75
N ASP A 102 -26.84 10.82 13.80
CA ASP A 102 -27.09 10.10 12.56
C ASP A 102 -26.18 10.54 11.40
N THR A 103 -25.39 11.60 11.57
CA THR A 103 -24.52 12.15 10.50
C THR A 103 -23.05 11.93 10.81
N PHE A 104 -22.30 11.53 9.78
CA PHE A 104 -20.87 11.23 9.88
C PHE A 104 -20.03 12.07 8.92
N ILE A 105 -18.80 12.34 9.34
CA ILE A 105 -17.71 12.76 8.46
C ILE A 105 -16.79 11.56 8.30
N PHE A 106 -16.54 11.13 7.07
CA PHE A 106 -15.56 10.12 6.76
C PHE A 106 -14.25 10.80 6.35
N VAL A 107 -13.17 10.55 7.09
CA VAL A 107 -11.83 11.03 6.77
C VAL A 107 -11.03 9.86 6.22
N GLU A 108 -10.44 10.03 5.04
CA GLU A 108 -10.01 8.90 4.23
C GLU A 108 -8.81 9.20 3.32
N LEU A 109 -8.23 8.11 2.82
CA LEU A 109 -7.54 8.08 1.54
C LEU A 109 -8.43 7.36 0.53
N LYS A 110 -8.52 7.88 -0.71
CA LYS A 110 -9.23 7.19 -1.79
C LYS A 110 -8.53 5.88 -2.16
N ASN A 111 -7.20 5.92 -2.12
CA ASN A 111 -6.31 4.80 -2.34
C ASN A 111 -5.12 4.94 -1.40
N SER A 112 -4.78 3.88 -0.67
CA SER A 112 -3.69 3.86 0.29
C SER A 112 -2.34 4.16 -0.36
N ALA A 113 -2.10 3.70 -1.60
CA ALA A 113 -0.83 3.92 -2.29
C ALA A 113 -0.55 5.40 -2.63
N GLU A 114 -1.59 6.25 -2.73
CA GLU A 114 -1.45 7.70 -2.95
C GLU A 114 -0.63 8.37 -1.83
N LEU A 115 -0.64 7.76 -0.64
CA LEU A 115 0.15 8.19 0.50
C LEU A 115 1.66 8.22 0.23
N ASN A 116 2.16 7.48 -0.75
CA ASN A 116 3.57 7.53 -1.12
C ASN A 116 3.84 8.79 -1.95
N LYS A 117 4.66 9.70 -1.45
CA LYS A 117 5.15 10.88 -2.18
C LYS A 117 6.24 10.49 -3.16
N GLN A 118 7.23 9.78 -2.65
CA GLN A 118 8.44 9.36 -3.36
C GLN A 118 8.89 8.01 -2.81
N TYR A 119 9.50 7.19 -3.65
CA TYR A 119 10.18 5.99 -3.20
C TYR A 119 11.41 5.67 -4.05
N VAL A 120 12.30 4.85 -3.50
CA VAL A 120 13.44 4.27 -4.19
C VAL A 120 13.75 2.89 -3.62
N LEU A 121 14.22 1.97 -4.46
CA LEU A 121 14.54 0.61 -4.04
C LEU A 121 16.04 0.44 -3.79
N TYR A 122 16.35 -0.39 -2.79
CA TYR A 122 17.70 -0.83 -2.48
C TYR A 122 17.77 -2.35 -2.54
N HIS A 123 18.89 -2.86 -3.05
CA HIS A 123 19.24 -4.26 -2.99
C HIS A 123 20.68 -4.37 -2.47
N ARG A 124 20.89 -5.12 -1.38
CA ARG A 124 22.22 -5.32 -0.78
C ARG A 124 22.95 -4.01 -0.46
N GLY A 125 22.20 -3.07 0.13
CA GLY A 125 22.69 -1.73 0.50
C GLY A 125 22.98 -0.79 -0.67
N LYS A 126 22.66 -1.16 -1.92
CA LYS A 126 22.84 -0.32 -3.11
C LYS A 126 21.51 0.09 -3.70
N THR A 127 21.39 1.36 -4.09
CA THR A 127 20.23 1.85 -4.85
C THR A 127 20.14 1.11 -6.18
N ILE A 128 18.93 0.65 -6.53
CA ILE A 128 18.64 0.09 -7.85
C ILE A 128 18.50 1.25 -8.84
N ASP A 129 19.29 1.25 -9.89
CA ASP A 129 19.21 2.27 -10.94
C ASP A 129 17.84 2.27 -11.62
N GLY A 130 17.31 3.46 -11.92
CA GLY A 130 15.96 3.62 -12.48
C GLY A 130 14.79 3.35 -11.52
N SER A 131 15.04 3.01 -10.25
CA SER A 131 13.96 2.72 -9.28
C SER A 131 13.41 3.94 -8.55
N LEU A 132 14.04 5.11 -8.70
CA LEU A 132 13.60 6.35 -8.06
C LEU A 132 12.30 6.84 -8.70
N GLN A 133 11.23 6.85 -7.91
CA GLN A 133 9.96 7.48 -8.26
C GLN A 133 9.78 8.76 -7.43
N ASN A 134 9.73 9.91 -8.11
CA ASN A 134 9.63 11.23 -7.49
C ASN A 134 8.18 11.75 -7.40
N ASP A 135 7.23 11.11 -8.10
CA ASP A 135 5.82 11.48 -8.13
C ASP A 135 4.93 10.23 -7.96
N ALA A 136 5.17 9.52 -6.86
CA ALA A 136 4.49 8.26 -6.57
C ALA A 136 2.98 8.46 -6.29
N THR A 137 2.58 9.63 -5.79
CA THR A 137 1.16 9.97 -5.58
C THR A 137 0.42 10.02 -6.91
N THR A 138 0.96 10.73 -7.91
CA THR A 138 0.34 10.81 -9.24
C THR A 138 0.37 9.48 -9.96
N GLU A 139 1.48 8.74 -9.87
CA GLU A 139 1.56 7.37 -10.41
C GLU A 139 0.47 6.48 -9.83
N SER A 140 0.31 6.46 -8.51
CA SER A 140 -0.69 5.66 -7.81
C SER A 140 -2.11 6.06 -8.19
N PHE A 141 -2.36 7.36 -8.36
CA PHE A 141 -3.66 7.86 -8.81
C PHE A 141 -4.02 7.36 -10.23
N ILE A 142 -3.06 7.42 -11.17
CA ILE A 142 -3.26 6.96 -12.55
C ILE A 142 -3.43 5.44 -12.58
N TYR A 143 -2.56 4.71 -11.90
CA TYR A 143 -2.61 3.25 -11.84
C TYR A 143 -3.93 2.76 -11.23
N ASN A 144 -4.35 3.36 -10.12
CA ASN A 144 -5.63 3.06 -9.51
C ASN A 144 -6.81 3.41 -10.43
N THR A 145 -6.71 4.47 -11.25
CA THR A 145 -7.79 4.84 -12.19
C THR A 145 -8.07 3.76 -13.23
N ILE A 146 -7.04 3.07 -13.71
CA ILE A 146 -7.18 1.98 -14.70
C ILE A 146 -7.45 0.59 -14.05
N LYS A 147 -7.19 0.45 -12.74
CA LYS A 147 -7.45 -0.79 -12.00
C LYS A 147 -8.96 -1.11 -11.98
N PRO A 148 -9.39 -2.33 -12.33
CA PRO A 148 -10.82 -2.65 -12.38
C PRO A 148 -11.42 -2.65 -10.98
N LYS A 149 -12.69 -2.22 -10.89
CA LYS A 149 -13.41 -2.08 -9.61
C LYS A 149 -13.45 -3.37 -8.79
N SER A 150 -13.50 -4.53 -9.44
CA SER A 150 -13.48 -5.84 -8.78
C SER A 150 -12.20 -6.08 -7.97
N GLU A 151 -11.06 -5.53 -8.40
CA GLU A 151 -9.80 -5.69 -7.67
C GLU A 151 -9.68 -4.74 -6.48
N LYS A 152 -10.41 -3.61 -6.50
CA LYS A 152 -10.38 -2.60 -5.44
C LYS A 152 -11.13 -3.00 -4.16
N ASN A 153 -11.95 -4.03 -4.22
CA ASN A 153 -12.78 -4.48 -3.08
C ASN A 153 -12.21 -5.70 -2.35
N ASN A 154 -11.01 -6.16 -2.72
CA ASN A 154 -10.47 -7.42 -2.19
C ASN A 154 -9.78 -7.26 -0.83
N ASN A 155 -9.23 -6.08 -0.56
CA ASN A 155 -8.34 -5.85 0.58
C ASN A 155 -8.90 -4.75 1.50
N ARG A 156 -8.84 -5.00 2.81
CA ARG A 156 -9.24 -4.03 3.83
C ARG A 156 -8.21 -2.91 3.94
N PHE A 157 -8.68 -1.69 4.20
CA PHE A 157 -7.88 -0.50 4.45
C PHE A 157 -7.00 -0.05 3.26
N VAL A 158 -7.38 -0.45 2.04
CA VAL A 158 -6.66 -0.08 0.80
C VAL A 158 -7.42 1.01 0.05
N HIS A 159 -8.69 0.76 -0.29
CA HIS A 159 -9.48 1.67 -1.09
C HIS A 159 -10.72 2.15 -0.33
N SER A 160 -11.15 3.35 -0.65
CA SER A 160 -12.39 3.93 -0.14
C SER A 160 -13.30 4.29 -1.30
N LEU A 161 -14.02 3.29 -1.81
CA LEU A 161 -15.01 3.53 -2.86
C LEU A 161 -16.25 4.18 -2.25
N TYR A 162 -16.75 5.26 -2.86
CA TYR A 162 -17.90 6.00 -2.35
C TYR A 162 -19.14 5.11 -2.09
N GLU A 163 -19.38 4.09 -2.92
CA GLU A 163 -20.49 3.14 -2.73
C GLU A 163 -20.35 2.27 -1.47
N ASN A 164 -19.13 1.98 -1.04
CA ASN A 164 -18.85 1.23 0.17
C ASN A 164 -18.91 2.19 1.37
N VAL A 165 -18.33 3.39 1.22
CA VAL A 165 -18.34 4.42 2.26
C VAL A 165 -19.76 4.83 2.64
N ARG A 166 -20.65 5.01 1.66
CA ARG A 166 -22.06 5.34 1.89
C ARG A 166 -22.85 4.23 2.58
N LYS A 167 -22.33 3.00 2.62
CA LYS A 167 -22.95 1.85 3.27
C LYS A 167 -22.29 1.52 4.61
N ASP A 168 -21.54 2.47 5.17
CA ASP A 168 -20.82 2.34 6.44
C ASP A 168 -19.84 1.16 6.46
N ASP A 169 -19.24 0.84 5.30
CA ASP A 169 -18.27 -0.24 5.21
C ASP A 169 -17.00 0.11 6.00
N ILE A 170 -16.73 -0.66 7.05
CA ILE A 170 -15.59 -0.51 7.95
C ILE A 170 -14.27 -0.98 7.35
N SER A 171 -14.29 -1.60 6.17
CA SER A 171 -13.08 -2.05 5.47
C SER A 171 -12.45 -0.96 4.60
N CYS A 172 -13.05 0.22 4.50
CA CYS A 172 -12.50 1.35 3.74
C CYS A 172 -11.21 1.91 4.37
N CYS A 173 -10.41 2.60 3.58
CA CYS A 173 -9.15 3.23 4.03
C CYS A 173 -9.41 4.59 4.69
N GLY A 174 -10.01 4.57 5.88
CA GLY A 174 -10.33 5.79 6.62
C GLY A 174 -11.05 5.53 7.93
N ARG A 175 -11.68 6.57 8.48
CA ARG A 175 -12.47 6.50 9.71
C ARG A 175 -13.71 7.37 9.64
N TYR A 176 -14.83 6.79 10.05
CA TYR A 176 -16.07 7.51 10.30
C TYR A 176 -15.99 8.21 11.65
N LEU A 177 -16.39 9.46 11.67
CA LEU A 177 -16.47 10.30 12.85
C LEU A 177 -17.90 10.84 12.91
N SER A 178 -18.67 10.44 13.93
CA SER A 178 -20.00 11.03 14.11
C SER A 178 -19.85 12.51 14.48
N ILE A 179 -20.77 13.36 14.03
CA ILE A 179 -20.77 14.76 14.44
C ILE A 179 -20.90 14.88 15.96
N LYS A 180 -21.59 13.94 16.61
CA LYS A 180 -21.66 13.83 18.07
C LYS A 180 -20.28 13.62 18.70
N GLU A 181 -19.52 12.62 18.26
CA GLU A 181 -18.15 12.34 18.73
C GLU A 181 -17.26 13.57 18.58
N ILE A 182 -17.32 14.23 17.41
CA ILE A 182 -16.56 15.46 17.17
C ILE A 182 -17.00 16.53 18.19
N SER A 183 -18.30 16.78 18.32
CA SER A 183 -18.85 17.80 19.22
C SER A 183 -18.40 17.61 20.67
N GLU A 184 -18.43 16.38 21.16
CA GLU A 184 -18.01 16.02 22.52
C GLU A 184 -16.52 16.29 22.75
N VAL A 185 -15.66 15.97 21.77
CA VAL A 185 -14.21 16.23 21.83
C VAL A 185 -13.90 17.74 21.76
N LEU A 186 -14.66 18.50 20.95
CA LEU A 186 -14.43 19.94 20.80
C LEU A 186 -15.05 20.76 21.94
N ALA A 187 -16.08 20.27 22.63
CA ALA A 187 -16.80 20.98 23.69
C ALA A 187 -15.89 21.61 24.76
N PRO A 188 -14.93 20.90 25.38
CA PRO A 188 -14.08 21.47 26.43
C PRO A 188 -13.01 22.45 25.92
N GLN A 189 -12.77 22.53 24.61
CA GLN A 189 -11.71 23.36 24.05
C GLN A 189 -12.13 24.84 23.96
N THR A 190 -11.25 25.75 24.34
CA THR A 190 -11.56 27.18 24.53
C THR A 190 -11.07 28.08 23.40
N SER A 191 -10.10 27.63 22.59
CA SER A 191 -9.48 28.42 21.51
C SER A 191 -9.42 27.62 20.21
N SER A 192 -9.76 28.28 19.11
CA SER A 192 -9.61 27.77 17.73
C SER A 192 -8.15 27.91 17.25
N PRO A 193 -7.62 26.99 16.40
CA PRO A 193 -8.29 25.82 15.84
C PRO A 193 -8.51 24.72 16.90
N TYR A 194 -9.71 24.15 16.91
CA TYR A 194 -10.05 23.01 17.75
C TYR A 194 -9.44 21.74 17.17
N ALA A 195 -8.89 20.87 18.00
CA ALA A 195 -8.20 19.66 17.57
C ALA A 195 -8.95 18.41 17.98
N MET A 196 -9.17 17.48 17.06
CA MET A 196 -9.65 16.14 17.35
C MET A 196 -8.56 15.12 16.98
N PRO A 197 -8.05 14.33 17.94
CA PRO A 197 -7.16 13.23 17.62
C PRO A 197 -7.94 12.13 16.91
N VAL A 198 -7.41 11.65 15.79
CA VAL A 198 -8.00 10.61 14.95
C VAL A 198 -6.90 9.62 14.58
N GLY A 199 -7.24 8.33 14.59
CA GLY A 199 -6.34 7.31 14.10
C GLY A 199 -7.07 6.20 13.35
N PHE A 200 -6.39 5.68 12.33
CA PHE A 200 -6.88 4.59 11.49
C PHE A 200 -5.70 3.88 10.82
N THR A 201 -5.97 2.68 10.34
CA THR A 201 -5.00 1.83 9.66
C THR A 201 -5.06 2.07 8.15
N VAL A 202 -3.90 2.08 7.52
CA VAL A 202 -3.72 2.13 6.07
C VAL A 202 -2.92 0.91 5.66
N SER A 203 -3.40 0.18 4.66
CA SER A 203 -2.69 -0.96 4.09
C SER A 203 -2.36 -0.66 2.63
N ILE A 204 -1.08 -0.67 2.28
CA ILE A 204 -0.59 -0.42 0.92
C ILE A 204 -0.14 -1.76 0.35
N PRO A 205 -0.91 -2.39 -0.55
CA PRO A 205 -0.44 -3.55 -1.30
C PRO A 205 0.82 -3.18 -2.09
N LEU A 206 1.83 -4.05 -2.09
CA LEU A 206 3.05 -3.76 -2.86
C LEU A 206 2.76 -3.73 -4.36
N ASP A 207 1.83 -4.55 -4.87
CA ASP A 207 1.42 -4.58 -6.27
C ASP A 207 0.65 -3.32 -6.73
N ASP A 208 0.26 -2.44 -5.80
CA ASP A 208 -0.25 -1.10 -6.08
C ASP A 208 0.86 -0.07 -6.34
N LEU A 209 2.11 -0.39 -6.02
CA LEU A 209 3.27 0.38 -6.45
C LEU A 209 3.72 -0.13 -7.83
N LEU A 210 3.78 0.75 -8.82
CA LEU A 210 3.98 0.34 -10.21
C LEU A 210 5.28 -0.46 -10.42
N ILE A 211 6.32 -0.14 -9.65
CA ILE A 211 7.61 -0.85 -9.73
C ILE A 211 7.52 -2.33 -9.33
N PHE A 212 6.52 -2.71 -8.53
CA PHE A 212 6.23 -4.08 -8.15
C PHE A 212 5.03 -4.67 -8.90
N SER A 213 4.43 -3.90 -9.82
CA SER A 213 3.41 -4.44 -10.70
C SER A 213 3.98 -5.65 -11.46
N ALA A 214 3.25 -6.77 -11.46
CA ALA A 214 3.68 -8.05 -12.02
C ALA A 214 4.93 -8.71 -11.36
N PHE A 215 5.31 -8.30 -10.14
CA PHE A 215 6.43 -8.91 -9.40
C PHE A 215 5.96 -10.11 -8.55
N SER A 216 5.91 -11.30 -9.16
CA SER A 216 5.52 -12.55 -8.48
C SER A 216 6.72 -13.42 -8.12
N GLU A 217 6.61 -14.15 -7.01
CA GLU A 217 7.44 -15.32 -6.63
C GLU A 217 8.95 -15.13 -6.86
N GLN A 218 9.59 -14.35 -6.01
CA GLN A 218 11.00 -14.01 -6.18
C GLN A 218 11.90 -14.80 -5.25
N PRO A 219 12.91 -15.52 -5.78
CA PRO A 219 13.82 -16.28 -4.96
C PRO A 219 14.74 -15.34 -4.17
N ASN A 220 14.67 -15.41 -2.85
CA ASN A 220 15.46 -14.58 -1.94
C ASN A 220 16.96 -14.88 -2.04
N SER A 221 17.34 -16.07 -2.49
CA SER A 221 18.73 -16.40 -2.83
C SER A 221 19.32 -15.51 -3.94
N LEU A 222 18.49 -15.03 -4.89
CA LEU A 222 18.90 -14.16 -5.98
C LEU A 222 18.64 -12.68 -5.69
N PHE A 223 17.45 -12.35 -5.17
CA PHE A 223 16.94 -10.98 -5.03
C PHE A 223 16.72 -10.51 -3.58
N GLY A 224 17.05 -11.34 -2.59
CA GLY A 224 16.87 -11.01 -1.17
C GLY A 224 17.69 -9.79 -0.71
N ASP A 225 17.38 -9.31 0.49
CA ASP A 225 17.80 -7.99 1.00
C ASP A 225 17.30 -6.82 0.11
N LEU A 226 16.05 -6.94 -0.35
CA LEU A 226 15.31 -5.87 -1.00
C LEU A 226 14.68 -4.96 0.05
N LYS A 227 14.89 -3.65 -0.10
CA LYS A 227 14.31 -2.62 0.77
C LYS A 227 13.65 -1.54 -0.07
N ILE A 228 12.58 -0.97 0.46
CA ILE A 228 11.99 0.26 -0.04
C ILE A 228 12.27 1.39 0.93
N LYS A 229 12.66 2.52 0.38
CA LYS A 229 12.75 3.78 1.10
C LYS A 229 11.70 4.71 0.52
N PHE A 230 10.80 5.23 1.34
CA PHE A 230 9.71 6.09 0.87
C PHE A 230 9.49 7.29 1.77
N LYS A 231 8.78 8.29 1.23
CA LYS A 231 8.30 9.48 1.92
C LYS A 231 6.78 9.53 1.87
N ILE A 232 6.16 10.02 2.93
CA ILE A 232 4.71 10.11 3.06
C ILE A 232 4.20 11.45 2.48
N ASN A 233 3.07 11.43 1.78
CA ASN A 233 2.38 12.62 1.28
C ASN A 233 1.13 12.90 2.14
N PRO A 234 1.20 13.84 3.11
CA PRO A 234 0.05 14.15 3.97
C PRO A 234 -1.07 14.92 3.25
N SER A 235 -0.81 15.49 2.07
CA SER A 235 -1.79 16.29 1.35
C SER A 235 -2.82 15.45 0.59
N THR A 236 -2.77 14.13 0.73
CA THR A 236 -3.65 13.18 0.04
C THR A 236 -4.90 12.83 0.82
N PHE A 237 -4.95 13.15 2.12
CA PHE A 237 -6.13 12.93 2.94
C PHE A 237 -7.28 13.81 2.43
N VAL A 238 -8.44 13.19 2.29
CA VAL A 238 -9.69 13.85 1.92
C VAL A 238 -10.76 13.49 2.94
N PHE A 239 -11.90 14.19 2.85
CA PHE A 239 -13.06 13.85 3.67
C PHE A 239 -14.34 13.98 2.85
N CYS A 240 -15.36 13.24 3.25
CA CYS A 240 -16.71 13.38 2.73
C CYS A 240 -17.75 13.28 3.86
N GLN A 241 -18.91 13.92 3.65
CA GLN A 241 -20.07 13.74 4.51
C GLN A 241 -20.75 12.43 4.13
N VAL A 242 -21.10 11.63 5.13
CA VAL A 242 -21.89 10.42 4.99
C VAL A 242 -23.21 10.66 5.70
N ASP A 243 -24.26 10.78 4.88
CA ASP A 243 -25.61 10.94 5.37
C ASP A 243 -26.12 9.61 5.95
N PRO A 244 -27.02 9.67 6.95
CA PRO A 244 -27.62 8.47 7.50
C PRO A 244 -28.31 7.65 6.42
N VAL A 245 -28.17 6.33 6.50
CA VAL A 245 -28.98 5.40 5.72
C VAL A 245 -30.43 5.53 6.19
N MET A 246 -31.28 6.15 5.37
CA MET A 246 -32.74 6.18 5.55
C MET A 246 -33.36 4.79 5.47
#